data_AF-A0A7W6KE49-F1
#
_entry.id   AF-A0A7W6KE49-F1
#
_cell.length_a   1.000
_cell.length_b   1.000
_cell.length_c   1.000
_cell.angle_alpha   90.00
_cell.angle_beta   90.00
_cell.angle_gamma   90.00
#
_symmetry.space_group_name_H-M   'P 1'
#
loop_
_entity.id
_entity.type
_entity.pdbx_description
1 polymer ?
#
loop_
_entity_poly.entity_id
_entity_poly.type
_entity_poly.pdbx_seq_one_letter_code
_entity_poly.pdbx_strand_id
1 'polypeptide(L)'
;MKKKVFFILLVLVFAFALAPNVNAQCAMCSINAEQGVKNGNTQTAGLNTGVLYLLSVPYLMAIIVGVVWYKKYRKKNIHLNMRKEPINLN
;
A
#
# COMPACT_ATOMS: atom_id res chain seq x y z
N MET A 1 -8.30 -0.62 25.55
CA MET A 1 -7.73 -1.19 24.31
C MET A 1 -8.79 -1.74 23.36
N LYS A 2 -9.74 -2.59 23.83
CA LYS A 2 -10.81 -3.19 23.02
C LYS A 2 -11.67 -2.18 22.23
N LYS A 3 -12.05 -1.03 22.84
CA LYS A 3 -12.80 0.04 22.16
C LYS A 3 -12.04 0.70 20.99
N LYS A 4 -10.72 0.90 21.13
CA LYS A 4 -9.87 1.44 20.05
C LYS A 4 -9.72 0.45 18.90
N VAL A 5 -9.54 -0.83 19.23
CA VAL A 5 -9.47 -1.91 18.23
C VAL A 5 -10.79 -2.02 17.47
N PHE A 6 -11.92 -2.00 18.16
CA PHE A 6 -13.25 -2.01 17.53
C PHE A 6 -13.47 -0.83 16.59
N PHE A 7 -13.09 0.38 17.01
CA PHE A 7 -13.18 1.58 16.17
C PHE A 7 -12.31 1.47 14.91
N ILE A 8 -11.06 1.01 15.04
CA ILE A 8 -10.16 0.77 13.90
C ILE A 8 -10.76 -0.25 12.92
N LEU A 9 -11.32 -1.34 13.45
CA LEU A 9 -11.97 -2.38 12.65
C LEU A 9 -13.17 -1.83 11.89
N LEU A 10 -14.00 -1.03 12.55
CA LEU A 10 -15.18 -0.40 11.94
C LEU A 10 -14.79 0.58 10.83
N VAL A 11 -13.74 1.39 11.03
CA VAL A 11 -13.21 2.28 9.99
C VAL A 11 -12.67 1.50 8.79
N LEU A 12 -11.96 0.39 9.03
CA LEU A 12 -11.49 -0.49 7.96
C LEU A 12 -12.66 -1.07 7.17
N VAL A 13 -13.69 -1.62 7.84
CA VAL A 13 -14.88 -2.16 7.17
C VAL A 13 -15.57 -1.10 6.31
N PHE A 14 -15.75 0.11 6.84
CA PHE A 14 -16.36 1.20 6.08
C PHE A 14 -15.51 1.64 4.88
N ALA A 15 -14.20 1.67 5.02
CA ALA A 15 -13.29 2.01 3.93
C ALA A 15 -13.36 1.00 2.78
N PHE A 16 -13.49 -0.30 3.07
CA PHE A 16 -13.65 -1.34 2.04
C PHE A 16 -15.06 -1.39 1.45
N ALA A 17 -16.10 -1.05 2.23
CA ALA A 17 -17.49 -1.02 1.74
C ALA A 17 -17.71 0.07 0.68
N LEU A 18 -16.89 1.12 0.68
CA LEU A 18 -16.98 2.25 -0.26
C LEU A 18 -15.99 2.14 -1.43
N ALA A 19 -15.46 0.94 -1.73
CA ALA A 19 -14.47 0.75 -2.78
C ALA A 19 -14.97 1.32 -4.13
N PRO A 20 -14.38 2.43 -4.63
CA PRO A 20 -14.80 3.00 -5.91
C PRO A 20 -14.39 2.09 -7.06
N ASN A 21 -15.07 2.21 -8.20
CA ASN A 21 -14.61 1.60 -9.45
C ASN A 21 -13.24 2.19 -9.81
N VAL A 22 -12.18 1.41 -9.59
CA VAL A 22 -10.81 1.84 -9.85
C VAL A 22 -10.57 1.76 -11.36
N ASN A 23 -10.56 2.92 -12.02
CA ASN A 23 -10.04 3.03 -13.39
C ASN A 23 -8.50 3.02 -13.35
N ALA A 24 -7.85 2.30 -14.28
CA ALA A 24 -6.39 2.38 -14.43
C ALA A 24 -5.97 3.83 -14.64
N GLN A 25 -4.84 4.19 -14.03
CA GLN A 25 -4.26 5.53 -14.15
C GLN A 25 -3.63 5.77 -15.53
N CYS A 26 -3.39 4.72 -16.31
CA CYS A 26 -2.79 4.84 -17.64
C CYS A 26 -3.88 5.05 -18.71
N ALA A 27 -4.26 6.31 -18.94
CA ALA A 27 -5.21 6.69 -19.99
C ALA A 27 -4.82 6.15 -21.38
N MET A 28 -3.52 6.08 -21.68
CA MET A 28 -3.00 5.51 -22.93
C MET A 28 -3.26 4.00 -23.07
N CYS A 29 -3.12 3.24 -21.97
CA CYS A 29 -3.39 1.80 -21.99
C CYS A 29 -4.89 1.50 -22.13
N SER A 30 -5.74 2.33 -21.53
CA SER A 30 -7.20 2.20 -21.63
C SER A 30 -7.70 2.47 -23.05
N ILE A 31 -7.21 3.53 -23.70
CA ILE A 31 -7.61 3.88 -25.08
C ILE A 31 -7.20 2.78 -26.07
N ASN A 32 -5.96 2.30 -25.99
CA ASN A 32 -5.48 1.21 -26.85
C ASN A 32 -6.22 -0.09 -26.57
N ALA A 33 -6.60 -0.34 -25.30
CA ALA A 33 -7.37 -1.52 -24.95
C ALA A 33 -8.79 -1.48 -25.54
N GLU A 34 -9.47 -0.33 -25.41
CA GLU A 34 -10.79 -0.10 -25.98
C GLU A 34 -10.81 -0.16 -27.51
N GLN A 35 -9.79 0.41 -28.18
CA GLN A 35 -9.65 0.32 -29.63
C GLN A 35 -9.37 -1.12 -30.10
N GLY A 36 -8.55 -1.87 -29.37
CA GLY A 36 -8.30 -3.28 -29.65
C GLY A 36 -9.60 -4.11 -29.58
N VAL A 37 -10.42 -3.91 -28.54
CA VAL A 37 -11.70 -4.62 -28.40
C VAL A 37 -12.68 -4.24 -29.51
N LYS A 38 -12.75 -2.94 -29.88
CA LYS A 38 -13.59 -2.46 -31.01
C LYS A 38 -13.18 -3.08 -32.35
N ASN A 39 -11.90 -3.40 -32.54
CA ASN A 39 -11.38 -4.07 -33.72
C ASN A 39 -11.45 -5.61 -33.64
N GLY A 40 -12.19 -6.16 -32.67
CA GLY A 40 -12.38 -7.60 -32.50
C GLY A 40 -11.23 -8.33 -31.79
N ASN A 41 -10.21 -7.62 -31.31
CA ASN A 41 -9.12 -8.21 -30.54
C ASN A 41 -9.52 -8.36 -29.07
N THR A 42 -9.82 -9.58 -28.65
CA THR A 42 -10.23 -9.91 -27.28
C THR A 42 -9.08 -9.94 -26.29
N GLN A 43 -7.82 -9.98 -26.74
CA GLN A 43 -6.65 -9.99 -25.85
C GLN A 43 -6.50 -8.68 -25.07
N THR A 44 -7.08 -7.58 -25.57
CA THR A 44 -7.04 -6.29 -24.89
C THR A 44 -8.18 -6.11 -23.89
N ALA A 45 -9.18 -7.00 -23.88
CA ALA A 45 -10.24 -7.02 -22.87
C ALA A 45 -9.68 -7.56 -21.55
N GLY A 46 -9.27 -6.66 -20.65
CA GLY A 46 -8.75 -7.01 -19.32
C GLY A 46 -7.39 -6.42 -18.97
N LEU A 47 -6.79 -5.63 -19.86
CA LEU A 47 -5.49 -5.00 -19.62
C LEU A 47 -5.48 -4.10 -18.36
N ASN A 48 -6.55 -3.34 -18.10
CA ASN A 48 -6.70 -2.52 -16.89
C ASN A 48 -6.59 -3.37 -15.61
N THR A 49 -7.30 -4.50 -15.56
CA THR A 49 -7.26 -5.43 -14.44
C THR A 49 -5.84 -6.00 -14.24
N GLY A 50 -5.14 -6.29 -15.33
CA GLY A 50 -3.73 -6.72 -15.29
C GLY A 50 -2.79 -5.67 -14.69
N VAL A 51 -2.95 -4.40 -15.06
CA VAL A 51 -2.15 -3.29 -14.51
C VAL A 51 -2.40 -3.12 -13.01
N LEU A 52 -3.65 -3.16 -12.57
CA LEU A 52 -4.00 -3.09 -11.14
C LEU A 52 -3.42 -4.26 -10.36
N TYR A 53 -3.44 -5.47 -10.94
CA TYR A 53 -2.85 -6.65 -10.32
C TYR A 53 -1.33 -6.50 -10.14
N LEU A 54 -0.61 -6.09 -11.18
CA LEU A 54 0.84 -5.87 -11.13
C LEU A 54 1.22 -4.76 -10.16
N LEU A 55 0.47 -3.66 -10.11
CA LEU A 55 0.68 -2.57 -9.17
C LEU A 55 0.42 -3.00 -7.72
N SER A 56 -0.48 -3.95 -7.46
CA SER A 56 -0.78 -4.42 -6.10
C SER A 56 0.42 -5.11 -5.43
N VAL A 57 1.25 -5.80 -6.21
CA VAL A 57 2.38 -6.60 -5.72
C VAL A 57 3.39 -5.80 -4.89
N PRO A 58 3.97 -4.68 -5.37
CA PRO A 58 4.94 -3.91 -4.58
C PRO A 58 4.34 -3.35 -3.28
N TYR A 59 3.07 -2.96 -3.27
CA TYR A 59 2.42 -2.46 -2.04
C TYR A 59 2.22 -3.57 -1.00
N LEU A 60 1.75 -4.75 -1.43
CA LEU A 60 1.62 -5.90 -0.56
C LEU A 60 2.97 -6.31 0.02
N MET A 61 4.01 -6.32 -0.82
CA MET A 61 5.37 -6.63 -0.40
C MET A 61 5.88 -5.63 0.65
N ALA A 62 5.66 -4.32 0.43
CA ALA A 62 6.04 -3.28 1.38
C ALA A 62 5.34 -3.44 2.74
N ILE A 63 4.05 -3.77 2.75
CA ILE A 63 3.28 -4.03 3.98
C ILE A 63 3.87 -5.22 4.74
N ILE A 64 4.14 -6.33 4.06
CA ILE A 64 4.71 -7.54 4.68
C ILE A 64 6.07 -7.23 5.32
N VAL A 65 6.97 -6.59 4.56
CA VAL A 65 8.30 -6.22 5.05
C VAL A 65 8.21 -5.26 6.24
N GLY A 66 7.35 -4.24 6.15
CA GLY A 66 7.13 -3.29 7.23
C GLY A 66 6.63 -3.94 8.51
N VAL A 67 5.68 -4.88 8.42
CA VAL A 67 5.16 -5.62 9.57
C VAL A 67 6.22 -6.53 10.19
N VAL A 68 6.98 -7.27 9.39
CA VAL A 68 8.08 -8.12 9.87
C VAL A 68 9.16 -7.29 10.56
N TRP A 69 9.56 -6.18 9.96
CA TRP A 69 10.52 -5.25 10.54
C TRP A 69 10.05 -4.70 11.88
N TYR A 70 8.80 -4.20 11.93
CA TYR A 70 8.23 -3.62 13.15
C TYR A 70 8.10 -4.64 14.29
N LYS A 71 7.73 -5.89 13.99
CA LYS A 71 7.58 -6.93 15.02
C LYS A 71 8.91 -7.50 15.50
N LYS A 72 9.85 -7.75 14.60
CA LYS A 72 11.07 -8.53 14.89
C LYS A 72 12.31 -7.67 15.16
N TYR A 73 12.41 -6.51 14.51
CA TYR A 73 13.64 -5.70 14.52
C TYR A 73 13.50 -4.40 15.31
N ARG A 74 12.29 -4.04 15.75
CA ARG A 74 12.07 -2.88 16.61
C ARG A 74 12.56 -3.16 18.04
N LYS A 75 13.76 -2.68 18.38
CA LYS A 75 14.28 -2.71 19.76
C LYS A 75 13.36 -1.88 20.67
N LYS A 76 12.74 -2.51 21.67
CA LYS A 76 11.80 -1.86 22.59
C LYS A 76 12.48 -1.14 23.77
N ASN A 77 13.73 -1.49 24.08
CA ASN A 77 14.47 -0.96 25.22
C ASN A 77 15.87 -0.53 24.78
N ILE A 78 15.97 0.61 24.10
CA ILE A 78 17.28 1.23 23.83
C ILE A 78 17.55 2.17 25.00
N HIS A 79 18.50 1.82 25.87
CA HIS A 79 19.05 2.76 26.84
C HIS A 79 19.97 3.72 26.08
N LEU A 80 19.48 4.93 25.81
CA LEU A 80 20.30 6.00 25.26
C LEU A 80 21.24 6.49 26.36
N ASN A 81 22.51 6.09 26.27
CA ASN A 81 23.55 6.62 27.14
C ASN A 81 24.00 7.97 26.59
N MET A 82 23.22 9.01 26.88
CA MET A 82 23.59 10.38 26.57
C MET A 82 24.72 10.77 27.52
N ARG A 83 25.88 11.14 26.95
CA ARG A 83 26.97 11.77 27.71
C ARG A 83 26.37 12.97 28.44
N LYS A 84 26.38 12.92 29.78
CA LYS A 84 25.83 14.00 30.64
C LYS A 84 26.74 15.23 30.71
N GLU A 85 27.93 15.10 30.14
CA GLU A 85 28.94 16.14 30.13
C GLU A 85 28.56 17.18 29.06
N PRO A 86 28.60 18.48 29.38
CA PRO A 86 28.40 19.52 28.39
C PRO A 86 29.53 19.45 27.35
N ILE A 87 29.18 19.56 26.06
CA ILE A 87 30.16 19.61 24.98
C ILE A 87 30.89 20.94 25.09
N ASN A 88 32.18 20.88 25.47
CA ASN A 88 33.06 22.03 25.45
C ASN A 88 33.52 22.26 24.01
N LEU A 89 32.93 23.26 23.35
CA LEU A 89 33.49 23.84 22.14
C LEU A 89 34.39 25.00 22.57
N ASN A 90 35.69 24.72 22.67
CA ASN A 90 36.72 25.75 22.81
C ASN A 90 36.81 26.61 21.56
#